data_AF-A0A6L4YNZ7-F1
#
_entry.id   AF-A0A6L4YNZ7-F1
#
_cell.length_a   1.000
_cell.length_b   1.000
_cell.length_c   1.000
_cell.angle_alpha   90.00
_cell.angle_beta   90.00
_cell.angle_gamma   90.00
#
_symmetry.space_group_name_H-M   'P 1'
#
loop_
_entity.id
_entity.type
_entity.pdbx_description
1 polymer ?
#
loop_
_entity_poly.entity_id
_entity_poly.type
_entity_poly.pdbx_seq_one_letter_code
_entity_poly.pdbx_strand_id
1 'polypeptide(L)'
;PNISESSRKEMDDLKALTMSKEFGAKGLAWITFKSDGTISSPIVKFFKDEEINEIKTRANVKPGDTLLFVADKPKVVAQALGKLRLHLGETLNLIDKKKHSLVWIVNFPLFEYDHAEKRLTSVNHPFTSPKLEDIDLLDKDPLSVKAAAYDITYNGTEIGGGSIRIHNTELQSKIFNLLGLDEKTTKDRCTTTWWLSPWFGQNSYVTNRK
;
A
#
# COMPACT_ATOMS: atom_id res chain seq x y z
N PRO A 1 12.03 1.60 -20.76
CA PRO A 1 13.26 1.31 -21.53
C PRO A 1 12.97 1.15 -23.02
N ASN A 2 13.70 1.88 -23.87
CA ASN A 2 13.60 1.82 -25.34
C ASN A 2 12.20 2.15 -25.90
N ILE A 3 11.48 3.05 -25.23
CA ILE A 3 10.15 3.55 -25.64
C ILE A 3 10.29 4.96 -26.24
N SER A 4 11.52 5.43 -26.51
CA SER A 4 11.75 6.78 -27.04
C SER A 4 11.20 6.99 -28.45
N GLU A 5 11.04 5.91 -29.21
CA GLU A 5 10.47 5.90 -30.55
C GLU A 5 8.95 5.73 -30.55
N SER A 6 8.32 5.56 -29.38
CA SER A 6 6.87 5.43 -29.30
C SER A 6 6.18 6.66 -29.86
N SER A 7 5.17 6.39 -30.68
CA SER A 7 4.41 7.45 -31.32
C SER A 7 3.68 8.31 -30.28
N ARG A 8 3.41 9.58 -30.60
CA ARG A 8 2.57 10.46 -29.74
C ARG A 8 1.24 9.80 -29.39
N LYS A 9 0.69 9.02 -30.31
CA LYS A 9 -0.52 8.24 -30.11
C LYS A 9 -0.38 7.21 -28.99
N GLU A 10 0.72 6.48 -28.91
CA GLU A 10 0.96 5.51 -27.82
C GLU A 10 1.04 6.21 -26.45
N MET A 11 1.63 7.39 -26.39
CA MET A 11 1.66 8.19 -25.15
C MET A 11 0.27 8.68 -24.74
N ASP A 12 -0.57 9.06 -25.72
CA ASP A 12 -1.96 9.44 -25.48
C ASP A 12 -2.81 8.23 -25.03
N ASP A 13 -2.58 7.05 -25.61
CA ASP A 13 -3.23 5.79 -25.20
C ASP A 13 -2.84 5.41 -23.77
N LEU A 14 -1.55 5.51 -23.40
CA LEU A 14 -1.08 5.27 -22.03
C LEU A 14 -1.67 6.28 -21.04
N LYS A 15 -1.82 7.54 -21.45
CA LYS A 15 -2.46 8.57 -20.64
C LYS A 15 -3.95 8.24 -20.43
N ALA A 16 -4.67 7.86 -21.49
CA ALA A 16 -6.07 7.46 -21.39
C ALA A 16 -6.25 6.23 -20.49
N LEU A 17 -5.38 5.23 -20.60
CA LEU A 17 -5.37 4.05 -19.74
C LEU A 17 -5.13 4.43 -18.27
N THR A 18 -4.14 5.29 -18.01
CA THR A 18 -3.81 5.74 -16.65
C THR A 18 -4.94 6.56 -16.01
N MET A 19 -5.72 7.27 -16.84
CA MET A 19 -6.88 8.03 -16.41
C MET A 19 -8.17 7.22 -16.32
N SER A 20 -8.15 5.94 -16.73
CA SER A 20 -9.30 5.07 -16.64
C SER A 20 -9.71 4.84 -15.18
N LYS A 21 -10.96 4.42 -14.97
CA LYS A 21 -11.46 4.04 -13.63
C LYS A 21 -10.62 2.93 -12.99
N GLU A 22 -9.95 2.12 -13.80
CA GLU A 22 -9.13 1.03 -13.30
C GLU A 22 -7.86 1.55 -12.61
N PHE A 23 -7.20 2.55 -13.17
CA PHE A 23 -5.94 3.10 -12.65
C PHE A 23 -6.21 4.26 -11.67
N GLY A 24 -7.22 5.07 -11.96
CA GLY A 24 -7.75 6.08 -11.04
C GLY A 24 -6.93 7.36 -10.91
N ALA A 25 -5.89 7.55 -11.73
CA ALA A 25 -5.11 8.78 -11.73
C ALA A 25 -5.80 9.88 -12.54
N LYS A 26 -5.53 11.14 -12.23
CA LYS A 26 -6.10 12.30 -12.96
C LYS A 26 -5.36 12.61 -14.26
N GLY A 27 -4.15 12.08 -14.44
CA GLY A 27 -3.34 12.34 -15.61
C GLY A 27 -2.02 11.58 -15.58
N LEU A 28 -1.37 11.56 -16.74
CA LEU A 28 -0.03 11.03 -16.94
C LEU A 28 0.80 12.12 -17.63
N ALA A 29 1.91 12.50 -17.01
CA ALA A 29 2.92 13.33 -17.65
C ALA A 29 4.12 12.45 -18.04
N TRP A 30 4.89 12.87 -19.04
CA TRP A 30 6.00 12.08 -19.54
C TRP A 30 7.13 12.96 -20.05
N ILE A 31 8.35 12.44 -19.98
CA ILE A 31 9.55 13.05 -20.57
C ILE A 31 10.30 11.97 -21.33
N THR A 32 10.49 12.15 -22.63
CA THR A 32 11.25 11.22 -23.48
C THR A 32 12.63 11.78 -23.77
N PHE A 33 13.64 10.97 -23.53
CA PHE A 33 15.04 11.25 -23.82
C PHE A 33 15.43 10.43 -25.04
N LYS A 34 15.52 11.09 -26.20
CA LYS A 34 15.83 10.40 -27.45
C LYS A 34 17.32 10.06 -27.56
N SER A 35 17.62 9.11 -28.42
CA SER A 35 18.99 8.65 -28.68
C SER A 35 19.91 9.73 -29.27
N ASP A 36 19.33 10.73 -29.94
CA ASP A 36 20.05 11.89 -30.48
C ASP A 36 20.36 12.97 -29.41
N GLY A 37 19.99 12.73 -28.16
CA GLY A 37 20.17 13.67 -27.04
C GLY A 37 19.04 14.71 -26.91
N THR A 38 18.06 14.72 -27.81
CA THR A 38 16.91 15.63 -27.71
C THR A 38 15.92 15.17 -26.66
N ILE A 39 15.25 16.13 -26.02
CA ILE A 39 14.21 15.87 -25.03
C ILE A 39 12.88 16.25 -25.65
N SER A 40 11.93 15.32 -25.63
CA SER A 40 10.55 15.54 -26.09
C SER A 40 9.61 15.42 -24.89
N SER A 41 8.85 16.46 -24.60
CA SER A 41 7.86 16.43 -23.53
C SER A 41 6.94 17.66 -23.57
N PRO A 42 5.64 17.51 -23.25
CA PRO A 42 4.74 18.64 -23.05
C PRO A 42 5.01 19.42 -21.76
N ILE A 43 5.74 18.83 -20.79
CA ILE A 43 5.97 19.42 -19.47
C ILE A 43 7.36 20.04 -19.28
N VAL A 44 8.33 19.75 -20.16
CA VAL A 44 9.72 20.25 -20.03
C VAL A 44 9.79 21.77 -19.95
N LYS A 45 8.90 22.51 -20.63
CA LYS A 45 8.83 23.98 -20.57
C LYS A 45 8.54 24.55 -19.17
N PHE A 46 8.09 23.72 -18.23
CA PHE A 46 7.83 24.12 -16.84
C PHE A 46 9.00 23.86 -15.90
N PHE A 47 10.07 23.23 -16.39
CA PHE A 47 11.26 22.92 -15.62
C PHE A 47 12.44 23.77 -16.08
N LYS A 48 13.35 24.03 -15.15
CA LYS A 48 14.68 24.56 -15.47
C LYS A 48 15.62 23.43 -15.91
N ASP A 49 16.68 23.78 -16.62
CA ASP A 49 17.67 22.81 -17.10
C ASP A 49 18.35 22.06 -15.94
N GLU A 50 18.57 22.72 -14.81
CA GLU A 50 19.11 22.10 -13.61
C GLU A 50 18.17 21.02 -13.06
N GLU A 51 16.87 21.30 -12.99
CA GLU A 51 15.85 20.36 -12.49
C GLU A 51 15.72 19.13 -13.40
N ILE A 52 15.78 19.33 -14.73
CA ILE A 52 15.79 18.23 -15.69
C ILE A 52 17.04 17.36 -15.52
N ASN A 53 18.19 17.97 -15.27
CA ASN A 53 19.42 17.22 -15.03
C ASN A 53 19.35 16.43 -13.71
N GLU A 54 18.80 16.99 -12.64
CA GLU A 54 18.56 16.25 -11.39
C GLU A 54 17.62 15.06 -11.59
N ILE A 55 16.55 15.23 -12.37
CA ILE A 55 15.62 14.14 -12.71
C ILE A 55 16.35 13.03 -13.47
N LYS A 56 17.16 13.38 -14.48
CA LYS A 56 17.96 12.42 -15.25
C LYS A 56 18.88 11.62 -14.34
N THR A 57 19.60 12.30 -13.44
CA THR A 57 20.54 11.67 -12.51
C THR A 57 19.80 10.76 -11.53
N ARG A 58 18.71 11.23 -10.93
CA ARG A 58 17.95 10.45 -9.93
C ARG A 58 17.28 9.22 -10.52
N ALA A 59 16.76 9.32 -11.75
CA ALA A 59 16.11 8.20 -12.43
C ALA A 59 17.08 7.33 -13.24
N ASN A 60 18.39 7.65 -13.24
CA ASN A 60 19.43 6.95 -14.00
C ASN A 60 19.06 6.74 -15.47
N VAL A 61 18.56 7.81 -16.09
CA VAL A 61 18.02 7.81 -17.46
C VAL A 61 19.13 7.56 -18.47
N LYS A 62 18.88 6.68 -19.43
CA LYS A 62 19.74 6.49 -20.61
C LYS A 62 19.10 7.08 -21.87
N PRO A 63 19.89 7.47 -22.87
CA PRO A 63 19.35 7.79 -24.19
C PRO A 63 18.48 6.63 -24.69
N GLY A 64 17.24 6.93 -25.09
CA GLY A 64 16.23 5.93 -25.46
C GLY A 64 15.13 5.69 -24.41
N ASP A 65 15.25 6.28 -23.21
CA ASP A 65 14.29 6.11 -22.14
C ASP A 65 13.18 7.17 -22.14
N THR A 66 12.01 6.76 -21.66
CA THR A 66 10.87 7.64 -21.37
C THR A 66 10.53 7.51 -19.89
N LEU A 67 10.49 8.64 -19.19
CA LEU A 67 9.99 8.73 -17.82
C LEU A 67 8.50 9.06 -17.82
N LEU A 68 7.76 8.41 -16.94
CA LEU A 68 6.32 8.55 -16.77
C LEU A 68 6.03 9.01 -15.33
N PHE A 69 5.13 9.99 -15.19
CA PHE A 69 4.87 10.69 -13.95
C PHE A 69 3.37 10.75 -13.67
N VAL A 70 2.99 10.45 -12.42
CA VAL A 70 1.65 10.68 -11.88
C VAL A 70 1.81 11.52 -10.61
N ALA A 71 1.05 12.60 -10.51
CA ALA A 71 1.05 13.49 -9.34
C ALA A 71 -0.35 13.51 -8.71
N ASP A 72 -0.51 12.82 -7.59
CA ASP A 72 -1.74 12.76 -6.80
C ASP A 72 -1.40 12.36 -5.35
N LYS A 73 -2.40 12.00 -4.53
CA LYS A 73 -2.20 11.42 -3.21
C LYS A 73 -1.34 10.15 -3.30
N PRO A 74 -0.46 9.88 -2.32
CA PRO A 74 0.46 8.73 -2.37
C PRO A 74 -0.19 7.38 -2.71
N LYS A 75 -1.35 7.08 -2.13
CA LYS A 75 -2.12 5.84 -2.39
C LYS A 75 -2.53 5.72 -3.87
N VAL A 76 -3.00 6.81 -4.47
CA VAL A 76 -3.41 6.86 -5.88
C VAL A 76 -2.19 6.71 -6.79
N VAL A 77 -1.10 7.42 -6.49
CA VAL A 77 0.15 7.35 -7.26
C VAL A 77 0.71 5.92 -7.26
N ALA A 78 0.83 5.31 -6.08
CA ALA A 78 1.36 3.95 -5.94
C ALA A 78 0.51 2.93 -6.71
N GLN A 79 -0.82 3.04 -6.63
CA GLN A 79 -1.73 2.16 -7.36
C GLN A 79 -1.61 2.35 -8.87
N ALA A 80 -1.69 3.58 -9.37
CA ALA A 80 -1.66 3.86 -10.80
C ALA A 80 -0.32 3.47 -11.43
N LEU A 81 0.81 3.88 -10.84
CA LEU A 81 2.14 3.54 -11.35
C LEU A 81 2.46 2.05 -11.17
N GLY A 82 1.96 1.41 -10.11
CA GLY A 82 2.11 -0.04 -9.92
C GLY A 82 1.45 -0.84 -11.05
N LYS A 83 0.21 -0.49 -11.41
CA LYS A 83 -0.50 -1.09 -12.55
C LYS A 83 0.16 -0.78 -13.88
N LEU A 84 0.56 0.47 -14.10
CA LEU A 84 1.24 0.90 -15.31
C LEU A 84 2.56 0.15 -15.51
N ARG A 85 3.32 -0.06 -14.44
CA ARG A 85 4.56 -0.85 -14.46
C ARG A 85 4.32 -2.29 -14.89
N LEU A 86 3.26 -2.93 -14.39
CA LEU A 86 2.90 -4.30 -14.79
C LEU A 86 2.46 -4.36 -16.24
N HIS A 87 1.57 -3.45 -16.64
CA HIS A 87 1.10 -3.34 -18.02
C HIS A 87 2.27 -3.19 -19.01
N LEU A 88 3.16 -2.23 -18.77
CA LEU A 88 4.36 -2.03 -19.61
C LEU A 88 5.30 -3.24 -19.56
N GLY A 89 5.43 -3.90 -18.41
CA GLY A 89 6.21 -5.12 -18.28
C GLY A 89 5.69 -6.25 -19.17
N GLU A 90 4.37 -6.38 -19.29
CA GLU A 90 3.72 -7.36 -20.17
C GLU A 90 3.83 -6.96 -21.64
N THR A 91 3.46 -5.72 -22.00
CA THR A 91 3.46 -5.23 -23.38
C THR A 91 4.85 -5.22 -23.99
N LEU A 92 5.89 -4.90 -23.20
CA LEU A 92 7.28 -4.89 -23.64
C LEU A 92 7.99 -6.24 -23.43
N ASN A 93 7.26 -7.26 -22.95
CA ASN A 93 7.78 -8.60 -22.68
C ASN A 93 9.04 -8.60 -21.78
N LEU A 94 9.04 -7.75 -20.74
CA LEU A 94 10.13 -7.60 -19.79
C LEU A 94 10.03 -8.56 -18.58
N ILE A 95 8.88 -9.24 -18.44
CA ILE A 95 8.63 -10.16 -17.34
C ILE A 95 9.18 -11.54 -17.70
N ASP A 96 10.22 -11.98 -17.01
CA ASP A 96 10.74 -13.34 -17.12
C ASP A 96 9.79 -14.35 -16.45
N LYS A 97 9.05 -15.10 -17.27
CA LYS A 97 8.07 -16.10 -16.83
C LYS A 97 8.69 -17.34 -16.19
N LYS A 98 9.99 -17.57 -16.35
CA LYS A 98 10.70 -18.72 -15.73
C LYS A 98 11.26 -18.38 -14.35
N LYS A 99 11.31 -17.09 -14.00
CA LYS A 99 11.84 -16.64 -12.73
C LYS A 99 10.83 -16.88 -11.61
N HIS A 100 11.34 -17.39 -10.49
CA HIS A 100 10.60 -17.55 -9.24
C HIS A 100 11.11 -16.51 -8.25
N SER A 101 10.22 -15.61 -7.80
CA SER A 101 10.53 -14.57 -6.82
C SER A 101 9.56 -14.66 -5.66
N LEU A 102 10.09 -15.04 -4.50
CA LEU A 102 9.36 -15.13 -3.23
C LEU A 102 9.84 -14.02 -2.31
N VAL A 103 8.91 -13.23 -1.76
CA VAL A 103 9.23 -12.07 -0.91
C VAL A 103 8.28 -12.05 0.28
N TRP A 104 8.83 -11.77 1.46
CA TRP A 104 8.07 -11.42 2.65
C TRP A 104 7.89 -9.91 2.72
N ILE A 105 6.65 -9.46 2.81
CA ILE A 105 6.31 -8.08 3.12
C ILE A 105 6.01 -8.02 4.61
N VAL A 106 6.68 -7.12 5.31
CA VAL A 106 6.58 -6.95 6.76
C VAL A 106 6.50 -5.45 7.08
N ASN A 107 6.25 -5.11 8.35
CA ASN A 107 6.18 -3.73 8.82
C ASN A 107 5.00 -2.94 8.23
N PHE A 108 3.85 -3.61 8.05
CA PHE A 108 2.61 -2.92 7.72
C PHE A 108 2.24 -1.92 8.81
N PRO A 109 1.60 -0.78 8.46
CA PRO A 109 0.99 0.08 9.47
C PRO A 109 -0.12 -0.69 10.19
N LEU A 110 -0.26 -0.47 11.50
CA LEU A 110 -1.34 -1.09 12.28
C LEU A 110 -2.69 -0.41 12.01
N PHE A 111 -2.65 0.92 11.85
CA PHE A 111 -3.83 1.75 11.59
C PHE A 111 -3.69 2.54 10.30
N GLU A 112 -4.82 2.83 9.66
CA GLU A 112 -4.92 3.87 8.65
C GLU A 112 -5.97 4.90 9.12
N TYR A 113 -5.85 6.15 8.63
CA TYR A 113 -6.83 7.18 8.92
C TYR A 113 -7.87 7.24 7.81
N ASP A 114 -9.14 6.99 8.16
CA ASP A 114 -10.26 7.20 7.26
C ASP A 114 -10.65 8.67 7.26
N HIS A 115 -10.40 9.36 6.15
CA HIS A 115 -10.73 10.77 6.00
C HIS A 115 -12.24 11.04 5.85
N ALA A 116 -13.03 10.06 5.42
CA ALA A 116 -14.49 10.20 5.28
C ALA A 116 -15.16 10.08 6.64
N GLU A 117 -14.81 9.02 7.39
CA GLU A 117 -15.35 8.74 8.72
C GLU A 117 -14.62 9.52 9.84
N LYS A 118 -13.51 10.18 9.50
CA LYS A 118 -12.65 10.95 10.42
C LYS A 118 -12.21 10.16 11.65
N ARG A 119 -11.81 8.90 11.43
CA ARG A 119 -11.40 7.98 12.51
C ARG A 119 -10.30 7.04 12.06
N LEU A 120 -9.62 6.43 13.03
CA LEU A 120 -8.69 5.34 12.77
C LEU A 120 -9.45 4.06 12.39
N THR A 121 -8.91 3.35 11.42
CA THR A 121 -9.35 2.01 11.03
C THR A 121 -8.16 1.06 11.08
N SER A 122 -8.44 -0.22 11.31
CA SER A 122 -7.41 -1.26 11.33
C SER A 122 -7.04 -1.64 9.89
N VAL A 123 -5.74 -1.74 9.60
CA VAL A 123 -5.25 -2.14 8.26
C VAL A 123 -5.41 -3.65 8.05
N ASN A 124 -5.11 -4.44 9.09
CA ASN A 124 -5.36 -5.87 9.11
C ASN A 124 -6.56 -6.17 10.03
N HIS A 125 -6.52 -7.30 10.74
CA HIS A 125 -7.53 -7.62 11.74
C HIS A 125 -7.31 -6.82 13.05
N PRO A 126 -8.36 -6.33 13.73
CA PRO A 126 -8.27 -5.65 15.04
C PRO A 126 -7.61 -6.42 16.20
N PHE A 127 -7.26 -7.70 16.01
CA PHE A 127 -6.55 -8.54 16.99
C PHE A 127 -5.05 -8.65 16.66
N THR A 128 -4.59 -7.92 15.64
CA THR A 128 -3.19 -7.89 15.22
C THR A 128 -2.37 -7.13 16.24
N SER A 129 -1.32 -7.74 16.75
CA SER A 129 -0.42 -7.11 17.71
C SER A 129 0.34 -5.98 17.04
N PRO A 130 0.53 -4.84 17.73
CA PRO A 130 1.60 -3.91 17.38
C PRO A 130 2.94 -4.61 17.53
N LYS A 131 3.97 -4.09 16.88
CA LYS A 131 5.34 -4.40 17.25
C LYS A 131 5.62 -3.92 18.66
N LEU A 132 6.38 -4.71 19.42
CA LEU A 132 6.71 -4.42 20.82
C LEU A 132 7.41 -3.06 20.96
N GLU A 133 8.31 -2.73 20.02
CA GLU A 133 9.05 -1.47 19.99
C GLU A 133 8.17 -0.22 19.75
N ASP A 134 6.97 -0.40 19.19
CA ASP A 134 6.06 0.69 18.82
C ASP A 134 4.90 0.87 19.82
N ILE A 135 4.82 0.08 20.90
CA ILE A 135 3.69 0.12 21.85
C ILE A 135 3.51 1.52 22.47
N ASP A 136 4.61 2.18 22.82
CA ASP A 136 4.58 3.53 23.41
C ASP A 136 4.08 4.60 22.43
N LEU A 137 4.09 4.31 21.12
CA LEU A 137 3.57 5.23 20.10
C LEU A 137 2.05 5.20 20.02
N LEU A 138 1.37 4.18 20.58
CA LEU A 138 -0.09 4.09 20.56
C LEU A 138 -0.78 5.34 21.16
N ASP A 139 -0.19 5.97 22.18
CA ASP A 139 -0.73 7.18 22.81
C ASP A 139 -0.26 8.49 22.16
N LYS A 140 0.86 8.44 21.42
CA LYS A 140 1.56 9.63 20.92
C LYS A 140 1.30 9.87 19.44
N ASP A 141 1.49 8.82 18.65
CA ASP A 141 1.34 8.82 17.21
C ASP A 141 0.93 7.42 16.71
N PRO A 142 -0.36 7.07 16.84
CA PRO A 142 -0.85 5.74 16.47
C PRO A 142 -0.65 5.40 14.99
N LEU A 143 -0.58 6.39 14.09
CA LEU A 143 -0.38 6.16 12.66
C LEU A 143 1.04 5.66 12.31
N SER A 144 2.01 5.88 13.20
CA SER A 144 3.38 5.40 13.04
C SER A 144 3.59 3.98 13.58
N VAL A 145 2.60 3.41 14.28
CA VAL A 145 2.68 2.06 14.88
C VAL A 145 2.66 1.00 13.78
N LYS A 146 3.64 0.11 13.79
CA LYS A 146 3.69 -1.03 12.86
C LYS A 146 3.00 -2.26 13.47
N ALA A 147 2.32 -3.00 12.63
CA ALA A 147 1.77 -4.30 12.93
C ALA A 147 2.87 -5.37 12.94
N ALA A 148 2.78 -6.31 13.87
CA ALA A 148 3.47 -7.59 13.84
C ALA A 148 2.75 -8.54 12.86
N ALA A 149 2.61 -8.10 11.61
CA ALA A 149 1.97 -8.81 10.51
C ALA A 149 2.95 -9.01 9.35
N TYR A 150 2.68 -10.03 8.56
CA TYR A 150 3.50 -10.42 7.43
C TYR A 150 2.64 -11.02 6.33
N ASP A 151 3.02 -10.74 5.08
CA ASP A 151 2.46 -11.38 3.90
C ASP A 151 3.58 -12.02 3.10
N ILE A 152 3.30 -13.17 2.50
CA ILE A 152 4.19 -13.84 1.55
C ILE A 152 3.63 -13.68 0.14
N THR A 153 4.46 -13.13 -0.74
CA THR A 153 4.12 -12.89 -2.14
C THR A 153 5.02 -13.72 -3.03
N TYR A 154 4.42 -14.39 -4.01
CA TYR A 154 5.12 -15.12 -5.05
C TYR A 154 4.78 -14.51 -6.41
N ASN A 155 5.81 -14.04 -7.12
CA ASN A 155 5.70 -13.41 -8.44
C ASN A 155 4.63 -12.30 -8.54
N GLY A 156 4.45 -11.53 -7.45
CA GLY A 156 3.48 -10.43 -7.38
C GLY A 156 2.07 -10.85 -6.93
N THR A 157 1.82 -12.14 -6.71
CA THR A 157 0.58 -12.66 -6.16
C THR A 157 0.77 -13.01 -4.69
N GLU A 158 -0.10 -12.51 -3.83
CA GLU A 158 -0.16 -12.93 -2.43
C GLU A 158 -0.55 -14.40 -2.35
N ILE A 159 0.26 -15.21 -1.64
CA ILE A 159 -0.01 -16.65 -1.46
C ILE A 159 -0.30 -17.01 0.00
N GLY A 160 -0.24 -16.04 0.91
CA GLY A 160 -0.57 -16.21 2.30
C GLY A 160 -0.14 -15.02 3.14
N GLY A 161 -0.66 -14.95 4.36
CA GLY A 161 -0.34 -13.91 5.31
C GLY A 161 -0.74 -14.31 6.72
N GLY A 162 -0.28 -13.53 7.69
CA GLY A 162 -0.53 -13.80 9.09
C GLY A 162 -0.16 -12.62 9.98
N SER A 163 -0.56 -12.71 11.24
CA SER A 163 -0.12 -11.76 12.24
C SER A 163 -0.03 -12.39 13.62
N ILE A 164 0.89 -11.85 14.42
CA ILE A 164 0.94 -12.13 15.85
C ILE A 164 -0.32 -11.55 16.48
N ARG A 165 -1.01 -12.34 17.30
CA ARG A 165 -2.25 -11.92 17.94
C ARG A 165 -1.97 -11.26 19.29
N ILE A 166 -2.78 -10.26 19.61
CA ILE A 166 -2.78 -9.65 20.93
C ILE A 166 -3.31 -10.69 21.92
N HIS A 167 -2.55 -10.89 23.00
CA HIS A 167 -2.89 -11.82 24.09
C HIS A 167 -2.96 -11.11 25.45
N ASN A 168 -2.81 -9.78 25.46
CA ASN A 168 -2.96 -8.94 26.65
C ASN A 168 -4.29 -8.18 26.55
N THR A 169 -5.18 -8.39 27.52
CA THR A 169 -6.52 -7.82 27.55
C THR A 169 -6.50 -6.28 27.59
N GLU A 170 -5.59 -5.67 28.35
CA GLU A 170 -5.47 -4.21 28.46
C GLU A 170 -5.04 -3.58 27.13
N LEU A 171 -4.06 -4.18 26.46
CA LEU A 171 -3.60 -3.76 25.14
C LEU A 171 -4.71 -3.91 24.08
N GLN A 172 -5.46 -5.00 24.12
CA GLN A 172 -6.58 -5.22 23.20
C GLN A 172 -7.68 -4.17 23.40
N SER A 173 -8.05 -3.89 24.65
CA SER A 173 -9.03 -2.84 24.98
C SER A 173 -8.54 -1.46 24.52
N LYS A 174 -7.25 -1.15 24.70
CA LYS A 174 -6.65 0.09 24.21
C LYS A 174 -6.77 0.23 22.70
N ILE A 175 -6.49 -0.82 21.94
CA ILE A 175 -6.60 -0.82 20.48
C ILE A 175 -8.06 -0.65 20.03
N PHE A 176 -9.02 -1.30 20.71
CA PHE A 176 -10.43 -1.09 20.42
C PHE A 176 -10.89 0.34 20.69
N ASN A 177 -10.44 0.94 21.79
CA ASN A 177 -10.71 2.34 22.09
C ASN A 177 -10.15 3.28 21.00
N LEU A 178 -8.92 3.03 20.52
CA LEU A 178 -8.32 3.80 19.42
C LEU A 178 -9.10 3.66 18.10
N LEU A 179 -9.74 2.51 17.87
CA LEU A 179 -10.63 2.27 16.72
C LEU A 179 -12.04 2.87 16.89
N GLY A 180 -12.32 3.51 18.03
CA GLY A 180 -13.62 4.09 18.36
C GLY A 180 -14.69 3.06 18.71
N LEU A 181 -14.29 1.86 19.15
CA LEU A 181 -15.21 0.84 19.63
C LEU A 181 -15.37 1.01 21.15
N ASP A 182 -16.60 1.32 21.60
CA ASP A 182 -16.89 1.40 23.03
C ASP A 182 -16.90 0.01 23.69
N GLU A 183 -16.80 -0.03 25.01
CA GLU A 183 -16.78 -1.30 25.76
C GLU A 183 -18.02 -2.14 25.52
N LYS A 184 -19.19 -1.51 25.35
CA LYS A 184 -20.46 -2.19 25.14
C LYS A 184 -20.48 -2.90 23.78
N THR A 185 -20.13 -2.18 22.72
CA THR A 185 -20.01 -2.71 21.36
C THR A 185 -18.94 -3.79 21.28
N THR A 186 -17.84 -3.62 22.00
CA THR A 186 -16.77 -4.62 22.07
C THR A 186 -17.25 -5.90 22.75
N LYS A 187 -17.93 -5.80 23.91
CA LYS A 187 -18.51 -6.95 24.62
C LYS A 187 -19.57 -7.68 23.77
N ASP A 188 -20.41 -6.92 23.06
CA ASP A 188 -21.49 -7.48 22.23
C ASP A 188 -20.96 -8.15 20.94
N ARG A 189 -19.97 -7.54 20.27
CA ARG A 189 -19.41 -8.07 19.00
C ARG A 189 -18.33 -9.12 19.21
N CYS A 190 -17.64 -9.08 20.33
CA CYS A 190 -16.70 -10.11 20.77
C CYS A 190 -17.34 -10.97 21.87
N THR A 191 -18.63 -11.28 21.74
CA THR A 191 -19.47 -12.05 22.68
C THR A 191 -18.96 -13.46 22.98
N THR A 192 -17.93 -13.94 22.29
CA THR A 192 -17.10 -15.03 22.82
C THR A 192 -16.07 -14.44 23.79
N THR A 193 -16.56 -14.11 24.99
CA THR A 193 -15.77 -13.70 26.18
C THR A 193 -14.72 -14.75 26.61
N TRP A 194 -14.63 -15.90 25.91
CA TRP A 194 -13.55 -16.88 26.03
C TRP A 194 -12.16 -16.32 25.70
N TRP A 195 -12.04 -15.35 24.78
CA TRP A 195 -10.72 -14.86 24.32
C TRP A 195 -10.09 -13.81 25.24
N LEU A 196 -10.90 -13.10 26.02
CA LEU A 196 -10.45 -12.00 26.90
C LEU A 196 -10.34 -12.41 28.37
N SER A 197 -10.77 -13.64 28.72
CA SER A 197 -10.72 -14.14 30.09
C SER A 197 -9.53 -15.09 30.28
N PRO A 198 -8.52 -14.73 31.11
CA PRO A 198 -7.42 -15.64 31.41
C PRO A 198 -7.79 -16.70 32.46
N TRP A 199 -9.00 -16.65 33.05
CA TRP A 199 -9.41 -17.47 34.19
C TRP A 199 -10.92 -17.72 34.21
N PHE A 200 -11.39 -18.89 33.79
CA PHE A 200 -12.61 -19.51 34.33
C PHE A 200 -12.36 -21.00 34.59
N GLY A 201 -11.50 -21.26 35.58
CA GLY A 201 -11.62 -22.46 36.38
C GLY A 201 -12.71 -22.23 37.42
N GLN A 202 -13.62 -23.21 37.52
CA GLN A 202 -14.69 -23.40 38.50
C GLN A 202 -16.05 -22.73 38.26
N ASN A 203 -17.03 -23.62 38.14
CA ASN A 203 -18.46 -23.55 38.41
C ASN A 203 -19.47 -23.19 37.29
N SER A 204 -19.88 -24.26 36.62
CA SER A 204 -21.27 -24.79 36.54
C SER A 204 -22.41 -24.00 35.87
N TYR A 205 -23.02 -24.68 34.87
CA TYR A 205 -24.42 -24.62 34.40
C TYR A 205 -24.83 -23.35 33.60
N VAL A 206 -25.66 -23.36 32.54
CA VAL A 206 -26.53 -24.34 31.86
C VAL A 206 -26.95 -23.72 30.50
N THR A 207 -27.18 -24.59 29.51
CA THR A 207 -27.97 -24.48 28.27
C THR A 207 -28.62 -23.12 27.91
N ASN A 208 -28.65 -22.67 26.65
CA ASN A 208 -29.41 -23.35 25.59
C ASN A 208 -29.09 -22.77 24.20
N ARG A 209 -29.10 -23.66 23.19
CA ARG A 209 -29.27 -23.31 21.77
C ARG A 209 -30.67 -22.75 21.54
N LYS A 210 -30.79 -21.75 20.67
CA LYS A 210 -31.71 -21.75 19.52
C LYS A 210 -31.03 -21.04 18.37
#